data_AF-A0A9R0HSR7-F1
#
_entry.id   AF-A0A9R0HSR7-F1
#
_cell.length_a   1.000
_cell.length_b   1.000
_cell.length_c   1.000
_cell.angle_alpha   90.00
_cell.angle_beta   90.00
_cell.angle_gamma   90.00
#
_symmetry.space_group_name_H-M   'P 1'
#
loop_
_entity.id
_entity.type
_entity.pdbx_description
1 polymer ?
#
loop_
_entity_poly.entity_id
_entity_poly.type
_entity_poly.pdbx_seq_one_letter_code
_entity_poly.pdbx_strand_id
1 'polypeptide(L)'
;MVMQCVTTPMFSLMLNESMHGFFKSKRGLRQGDPISPLLFVICMEYLSRILSRMCESSHFQFHPRCKDIKLTHLCFADDLILCSKGDYQSIILLLQAFKLFSNSAGLKANQQKSSVYCHGMPENEVQRVVDVSGFSRSSLPFKYLGVPICSKKITVAQCGHLVDKMITGIKIWSSRNLSYTARIQLINSVLLSLHMYWAQIYVLPKSVLQDIVRICRAFLWGGQAFSQKPSNIAWDKVCCDKQHDGLGFRDVVLWNLAFIGKYVWALVKKHENIWIKWITSVYLKDGEWWDYQPSSSTSWYWRQICVTKEKLKQFFTLPDLEGMAHY
;
A
#
# COMPACT_ATOMS: atom_id res chain seq x y z
N MET A 1 9.84 -33.79 -2.57
CA MET A 1 10.56 -32.60 -3.09
C MET A 1 10.40 -31.38 -2.16
N VAL A 2 9.19 -30.83 -1.95
CA VAL A 2 8.99 -29.63 -1.10
C VAL A 2 9.51 -29.81 0.34
N MET A 3 9.18 -30.93 1.01
CA MET A 3 9.66 -31.18 2.38
C MET A 3 11.17 -31.37 2.49
N GLN A 4 11.88 -31.73 1.40
CA GLN A 4 13.34 -31.72 1.42
C GLN A 4 13.83 -30.27 1.51
N CYS A 5 13.32 -29.35 0.69
CA CYS A 5 13.69 -27.92 0.76
C CYS A 5 13.47 -27.29 2.15
N VAL A 6 12.47 -27.77 2.90
CA VAL A 6 12.16 -27.30 4.26
C VAL A 6 13.05 -27.94 5.33
N THR A 7 13.38 -29.23 5.20
CA THR A 7 14.06 -30.00 6.27
C THR A 7 15.56 -30.14 6.10
N THR A 8 16.09 -29.93 4.89
CA THR A 8 17.52 -30.02 4.59
C THR A 8 18.31 -28.70 4.53
N PRO A 9 17.76 -27.48 4.77
CA PRO A 9 18.58 -26.28 4.67
C PRO A 9 19.64 -26.27 5.79
N MET A 10 20.88 -26.03 5.37
CA MET A 10 22.02 -25.80 6.25
C MET A 10 22.52 -24.37 6.09
N PHE A 11 22.95 -23.78 7.19
CA PHE A 11 23.54 -22.45 7.24
C PHE A 11 24.99 -22.53 7.69
N SER A 12 25.78 -21.57 7.23
CA SER A 12 27.17 -21.37 7.61
C SER A 12 27.36 -19.91 8.02
N LEU A 13 28.27 -19.64 8.97
CA LEU A 13 28.51 -18.30 9.46
C LEU A 13 29.65 -17.66 8.67
N MET A 14 29.46 -16.44 8.17
CA MET A 14 30.54 -15.66 7.60
C MET A 14 31.22 -14.88 8.73
N LEU A 15 32.44 -15.25 9.09
CA LEU A 15 33.26 -14.56 10.08
C LEU A 15 34.55 -14.14 9.38
N ASN A 16 34.89 -12.84 9.42
CA ASN A 16 36.08 -12.29 8.77
C ASN A 16 36.22 -12.71 7.29
N GLU A 17 35.13 -12.66 6.53
CA GLU A 17 35.08 -13.03 5.11
C GLU A 17 35.30 -14.53 4.79
N SER A 18 35.50 -15.38 5.80
CA SER A 18 35.51 -16.84 5.67
C SER A 18 34.23 -17.48 6.19
N MET A 19 33.77 -18.54 5.51
CA MET A 19 32.61 -19.33 5.93
C MET A 19 33.04 -20.39 6.95
N HIS A 20 32.39 -20.42 8.11
CA HIS A 20 32.70 -21.33 9.21
C HIS A 20 31.51 -22.22 9.57
N GLY A 21 31.78 -23.52 9.55
CA GLY A 21 30.86 -24.57 10.00
C GLY A 21 29.59 -24.69 9.16
N PHE A 22 28.84 -25.77 9.40
CA PHE A 22 27.49 -25.94 8.87
C PHE A 22 26.58 -26.42 9.99
N PHE A 23 25.42 -25.79 10.12
CA PHE A 23 24.39 -26.21 11.06
C PHE A 23 23.03 -26.28 10.36
N LYS A 24 22.24 -27.29 10.73
CA LYS A 24 20.91 -27.50 10.15
C LYS A 24 19.91 -26.49 10.70
N SER A 25 19.04 -25.97 9.83
CA SER A 25 17.87 -25.22 10.27
C SER A 25 16.91 -26.12 11.04
N LYS A 26 16.49 -25.71 12.24
CA LYS A 26 15.37 -26.36 12.95
C LYS A 26 14.04 -25.66 12.70
N ARG A 27 14.06 -24.36 12.37
CA ARG A 27 12.86 -23.53 12.19
C ARG A 27 13.16 -22.38 11.24
N GLY A 28 12.18 -22.05 10.41
CA GLY A 28 12.27 -20.96 9.45
C GLY A 28 12.61 -21.44 8.05
N LEU A 29 12.15 -20.66 7.07
CA LEU A 29 12.41 -20.87 5.66
C LEU A 29 13.57 -19.98 5.22
N ARG A 30 14.35 -20.43 4.24
CA ARG A 30 15.48 -19.67 3.72
C ARG A 30 14.99 -18.40 3.02
N GLN A 31 15.47 -17.24 3.44
CA GLN A 31 15.24 -15.99 2.73
C GLN A 31 15.97 -16.01 1.38
N GLY A 32 15.30 -15.55 0.33
CA GLY A 32 15.80 -15.61 -1.06
C GLY A 32 15.59 -16.95 -1.76
N ASP A 33 15.04 -17.96 -1.08
CA ASP A 33 14.59 -19.20 -1.75
C ASP A 33 13.24 -18.94 -2.46
N PRO A 34 13.13 -19.22 -3.78
CA PRO A 34 11.90 -19.02 -4.54
C PRO A 34 10.65 -19.72 -3.99
N ILE A 35 10.78 -20.82 -3.25
CA ILE A 35 9.61 -21.55 -2.71
C ILE A 35 9.12 -20.99 -1.37
N SER A 36 9.99 -20.31 -0.62
CA SER A 36 9.69 -19.81 0.72
C SER A 36 8.45 -18.90 0.78
N PRO A 37 8.24 -17.95 -0.16
CA PRO A 37 7.04 -17.11 -0.15
C PRO A 37 5.75 -17.91 -0.30
N LEU A 38 5.73 -18.93 -1.18
CA LEU A 38 4.55 -19.75 -1.40
C LEU A 38 4.21 -20.59 -0.16
N LEU A 39 5.22 -21.18 0.47
CA LEU A 39 5.04 -21.92 1.72
C LEU A 39 4.48 -21.03 2.83
N PHE A 40 4.95 -19.79 2.91
CA PHE A 40 4.42 -18.82 3.86
C PHE A 40 2.96 -18.47 3.57
N VAL A 41 2.56 -18.33 2.29
CA VAL A 41 1.16 -18.13 1.90
C VAL A 41 0.29 -19.31 2.34
N ILE A 42 0.76 -20.55 2.18
CA ILE A 42 0.03 -21.74 2.65
C ILE A 42 -0.13 -21.71 4.19
N CYS A 43 0.89 -21.30 4.93
CA CYS A 43 0.76 -21.08 6.37
C CYS A 43 -0.28 -20.01 6.70
N MET A 44 -0.31 -18.89 5.98
CA MET A 44 -1.29 -17.83 6.21
C MET A 44 -2.72 -18.23 5.80
N GLU A 45 -2.88 -19.10 4.81
CA GLU A 45 -4.18 -19.69 4.46
C GLU A 45 -4.78 -20.50 5.63
N TYR A 46 -3.94 -21.13 6.45
CA TYR A 46 -4.40 -21.79 7.67
C TYR A 46 -4.97 -20.78 8.68
N LEU A 47 -4.36 -19.59 8.84
CA LEU A 47 -4.95 -18.49 9.62
C LEU A 47 -6.30 -18.07 9.04
N SER A 48 -6.41 -17.89 7.74
CA SER A 48 -7.66 -17.51 7.06
C SER A 48 -8.79 -18.49 7.34
N ARG A 49 -8.49 -19.79 7.39
CA ARG A 49 -9.46 -20.85 7.73
C ARG A 49 -9.88 -20.83 9.19
N ILE A 50 -8.94 -20.63 10.12
CA ILE A 50 -9.26 -20.46 11.54
C ILE A 50 -10.19 -19.26 11.74
N LEU A 51 -9.87 -18.13 11.10
CA LEU A 51 -10.70 -16.92 11.17
C LEU A 51 -12.08 -17.15 10.53
N SER A 52 -12.15 -17.83 9.40
CA SER A 52 -13.43 -18.18 8.77
C SER A 52 -14.31 -19.03 9.69
N ARG A 53 -13.73 -20.03 10.36
CA ARG A 53 -14.46 -20.87 11.33
C ARG A 53 -14.91 -20.08 12.55
N MET A 54 -14.07 -19.18 13.06
CA MET A 54 -14.46 -18.27 14.16
C MET A 54 -15.68 -17.42 13.79
N CYS A 55 -15.79 -16.97 12.53
CA CYS A 55 -16.91 -16.14 12.07
C CYS A 55 -18.27 -16.85 12.06
N GLU A 56 -18.30 -18.18 12.15
CA GLU A 56 -19.54 -18.95 12.23
C GLU A 56 -20.16 -18.91 13.64
N SER A 57 -19.38 -18.49 14.64
CA SER A 57 -19.88 -18.27 16.00
C SER A 57 -20.91 -17.14 16.02
N SER A 58 -22.06 -17.38 16.64
CA SER A 58 -23.10 -16.36 16.87
C SER A 58 -22.62 -15.18 17.73
N HIS A 59 -21.52 -15.38 18.47
CA HIS A 59 -20.92 -14.36 19.34
C HIS A 59 -19.93 -13.45 18.61
N PHE A 60 -19.50 -13.78 17.38
CA PHE A 60 -18.61 -12.93 16.60
C PHE A 60 -19.41 -11.97 15.73
N GLN A 61 -19.02 -10.70 15.74
CA GLN A 61 -19.61 -9.69 14.87
C GLN A 61 -18.53 -9.03 14.00
N PHE A 62 -18.84 -8.91 12.71
CA PHE A 62 -18.00 -8.19 11.76
C PHE A 62 -18.05 -6.68 12.03
N HIS A 63 -16.97 -5.99 11.65
CA HIS A 63 -17.02 -4.54 11.54
C HIS A 63 -18.21 -4.15 10.62
N PRO A 64 -19.00 -3.11 10.94
CA PRO A 64 -20.23 -2.80 10.19
C PRO A 64 -20.05 -2.66 8.68
N ARG A 65 -18.92 -2.10 8.24
CA ARG A 65 -18.57 -1.95 6.81
C ARG A 65 -17.90 -3.18 6.19
N CYS A 66 -17.72 -4.26 6.94
CA CYS A 66 -17.06 -5.47 6.46
C CYS A 66 -18.01 -6.68 6.48
N LYS A 67 -19.20 -6.53 7.05
CA LYS A 67 -20.17 -7.61 7.30
C LYS A 67 -20.61 -8.31 6.02
N ASP A 68 -21.03 -7.55 5.01
CA ASP A 68 -21.64 -8.12 3.80
C ASP A 68 -20.66 -8.99 3.00
N ILE A 69 -19.38 -8.59 2.98
CA ILE A 69 -18.31 -9.36 2.33
C ILE A 69 -17.58 -10.30 3.29
N LYS A 70 -18.05 -10.40 4.55
CA LYS A 70 -17.45 -11.20 5.63
C LYS A 70 -15.93 -10.97 5.79
N LEU A 71 -15.48 -9.72 5.63
CA LEU A 71 -14.06 -9.38 5.68
C LEU A 71 -13.57 -9.29 7.14
N THR A 72 -12.65 -10.18 7.51
CA THR A 72 -12.00 -10.19 8.84
C THR A 72 -10.55 -9.81 8.82
N HIS A 73 -9.85 -9.97 7.70
CA HIS A 73 -8.41 -9.76 7.64
C HIS A 73 -7.94 -9.34 6.25
N LEU A 74 -6.81 -8.62 6.24
CA LEU A 74 -6.00 -8.35 5.05
C LEU A 74 -4.58 -8.81 5.33
N CYS A 75 -4.01 -9.61 4.43
CA CYS A 75 -2.68 -10.18 4.56
C CYS A 75 -1.80 -9.73 3.41
N PHE A 76 -0.61 -9.21 3.72
CA PHE A 76 0.46 -9.03 2.75
C PHE A 76 1.77 -9.51 3.36
N ALA A 77 2.24 -10.70 2.96
CA ALA A 77 3.30 -11.40 3.67
C ALA A 77 3.02 -11.41 5.19
N ASP A 78 3.95 -10.94 6.02
CA ASP A 78 3.82 -10.84 7.47
C ASP A 78 3.01 -9.63 7.97
N ASP A 79 2.69 -8.67 7.10
CA ASP A 79 1.86 -7.51 7.43
C ASP A 79 0.38 -7.88 7.43
N LEU A 80 -0.17 -8.08 8.62
CA LEU A 80 -1.55 -8.49 8.88
C LEU A 80 -2.39 -7.35 9.47
N ILE A 81 -3.58 -7.11 8.89
CA ILE A 81 -4.62 -6.27 9.49
C ILE A 81 -5.79 -7.18 9.86
N LEU A 82 -6.22 -7.13 11.12
CA LEU A 82 -7.39 -7.85 11.62
C LEU A 82 -8.51 -6.87 11.97
N CYS A 83 -9.75 -7.22 11.59
CA CYS A 83 -10.92 -6.36 11.71
C CYS A 83 -12.09 -7.13 12.35
N SER A 84 -12.76 -6.52 13.32
CA SER A 84 -14.01 -7.01 13.91
C SER A 84 -14.87 -5.83 14.36
N LYS A 85 -16.08 -6.09 14.85
CA LYS A 85 -16.89 -5.07 15.53
C LYS A 85 -16.15 -4.61 16.80
N GLY A 86 -16.29 -3.33 17.13
CA GLY A 86 -15.70 -2.72 18.32
C GLY A 86 -16.42 -3.11 19.61
N ASP A 87 -16.56 -4.40 19.87
CA ASP A 87 -17.05 -4.95 21.14
C ASP A 87 -16.07 -6.00 21.67
N TYR A 88 -15.99 -6.11 23.00
CA TYR A 88 -15.02 -6.96 23.66
C TYR A 88 -15.14 -8.43 23.25
N GLN A 89 -16.38 -8.92 23.10
CA GLN A 89 -16.63 -10.33 22.76
C GLN A 89 -16.04 -10.71 21.39
N SER A 90 -16.30 -9.90 20.35
CA SER A 90 -15.79 -10.13 19.00
C SER A 90 -14.26 -10.04 18.96
N ILE A 91 -13.69 -9.09 19.69
CA ILE A 91 -12.23 -8.90 19.76
C ILE A 91 -11.55 -10.07 20.47
N ILE A 92 -12.11 -10.59 21.56
CA ILE A 92 -11.56 -11.75 22.27
C ILE A 92 -11.56 -12.99 21.38
N LEU A 93 -12.66 -13.27 20.67
CA LEU A 93 -12.72 -14.40 19.73
C LEU A 93 -11.65 -14.28 18.63
N LEU A 94 -11.44 -13.06 18.11
CA LEU A 94 -10.40 -12.76 17.14
C LEU A 94 -8.99 -13.01 17.68
N LEU A 95 -8.72 -12.56 18.90
CA LEU A 95 -7.43 -12.79 19.57
C LEU A 95 -7.20 -14.28 19.90
N GLN A 96 -8.25 -15.01 20.29
CA GLN A 96 -8.18 -16.46 20.53
C GLN A 96 -7.88 -17.23 19.24
N ALA A 97 -8.57 -16.90 18.15
CA ALA A 97 -8.30 -17.45 16.82
C ALA A 97 -6.85 -17.18 16.38
N PHE A 98 -6.38 -15.94 16.55
CA PHE A 98 -5.01 -15.56 16.25
C PHE A 98 -3.98 -16.28 17.13
N LYS A 99 -4.29 -16.47 18.42
CA LYS A 99 -3.44 -17.21 19.36
C LYS A 99 -3.36 -18.69 19.02
N LEU A 100 -4.48 -19.30 18.63
CA LEU A 100 -4.52 -20.68 18.14
C LEU A 100 -3.59 -20.84 16.94
N PHE A 101 -3.70 -19.97 15.94
CA PHE A 101 -2.79 -19.95 14.79
C PHE A 101 -1.32 -19.80 15.22
N SER A 102 -1.01 -18.83 16.09
CA SER A 102 0.34 -18.58 16.60
C SER A 102 0.96 -19.84 17.24
N ASN A 103 0.17 -20.56 18.03
CA ASN A 103 0.60 -21.79 18.70
C ASN A 103 0.79 -22.94 17.69
N SER A 104 -0.12 -23.11 16.73
CA SER A 104 -0.08 -24.18 15.73
C SER A 104 1.01 -23.99 14.68
N ALA A 105 1.17 -22.78 14.14
CA ALA A 105 2.17 -22.46 13.14
C ALA A 105 3.55 -22.19 13.73
N GLY A 106 3.63 -22.03 15.06
CA GLY A 106 4.83 -21.55 15.73
C GLY A 106 5.25 -20.20 15.17
N LEU A 107 4.33 -19.26 14.94
CA LEU A 107 4.62 -17.88 14.55
C LEU A 107 4.30 -16.96 15.72
N LYS A 108 5.06 -15.88 15.90
CA LYS A 108 4.84 -14.91 16.98
C LYS A 108 4.68 -13.53 16.38
N ALA A 109 3.63 -12.83 16.78
CA ALA A 109 3.48 -11.41 16.47
C ALA A 109 4.61 -10.62 17.14
N ASN A 110 5.15 -9.63 16.43
CA ASN A 110 6.10 -8.69 17.02
C ASN A 110 5.31 -7.63 17.81
N GLN A 111 5.34 -7.72 19.13
CA GLN A 111 4.60 -6.81 20.02
C GLN A 111 5.00 -5.33 19.84
N GLN A 112 6.26 -5.03 19.49
CA GLN A 112 6.71 -3.65 19.28
C GLN A 112 6.21 -3.06 17.96
N LYS A 113 5.86 -3.91 16.98
CA LYS A 113 5.34 -3.50 15.67
C LYS A 113 3.83 -3.66 15.55
N SER A 114 3.19 -4.35 16.50
CA SER A 114 1.77 -4.62 16.50
C SER A 114 1.04 -3.59 17.37
N SER A 115 -0.12 -3.12 16.92
CA SER A 115 -0.92 -2.15 17.67
C SER A 115 -2.41 -2.36 17.47
N VAL A 116 -3.19 -1.92 18.46
CA VAL A 116 -4.65 -1.90 18.41
C VAL A 116 -5.14 -0.51 18.01
N TYR A 117 -6.10 -0.46 17.09
CA TYR A 117 -6.78 0.75 16.67
C TYR A 117 -8.27 0.63 16.98
N CYS A 118 -8.74 1.35 18.01
CA CYS A 118 -10.15 1.36 18.41
C CYS A 118 -10.80 2.69 18.06
N HIS A 119 -12.02 2.67 17.51
CA HIS A 119 -12.79 3.86 17.21
C HIS A 119 -14.26 3.67 17.60
N GLY A 120 -14.85 4.68 18.26
CA GLY A 120 -16.24 4.61 18.73
C GLY A 120 -16.47 3.62 19.89
N MET A 121 -15.41 3.26 20.62
CA MET A 121 -15.49 2.37 21.79
C MET A 121 -15.35 3.17 23.09
N PRO A 122 -16.06 2.80 24.17
CA PRO A 122 -15.83 3.33 25.51
C PRO A 122 -14.39 3.09 25.98
N GLU A 123 -13.79 4.07 26.67
CA GLU A 123 -12.37 4.04 27.05
C GLU A 123 -12.03 2.85 27.97
N ASN A 124 -12.94 2.48 28.88
CA ASN A 124 -12.80 1.30 29.73
C ASN A 124 -12.74 -0.01 28.91
N GLU A 125 -13.54 -0.14 27.86
CA GLU A 125 -13.49 -1.30 26.96
C GLU A 125 -12.21 -1.33 26.13
N VAL A 126 -11.73 -0.15 25.70
CA VAL A 126 -10.44 -0.05 25.00
C VAL A 126 -9.29 -0.51 25.90
N GLN A 127 -9.27 -0.09 27.18
CA GLN A 127 -8.25 -0.51 28.13
C GLN A 127 -8.29 -2.04 28.32
N ARG A 128 -9.47 -2.62 28.52
CA ARG A 128 -9.64 -4.08 28.61
C ARG A 128 -9.09 -4.82 27.39
N VAL A 129 -9.26 -4.27 26.19
CA VAL A 129 -8.71 -4.83 24.94
C VAL A 129 -7.19 -4.72 24.88
N VAL A 130 -6.62 -3.59 25.30
CA VAL A 130 -5.17 -3.40 25.38
C VAL A 130 -4.55 -4.43 26.33
N ASP A 131 -5.12 -4.57 27.52
CA ASP A 131 -4.64 -5.49 28.56
C ASP A 131 -4.63 -6.94 28.10
N VAL A 132 -5.72 -7.40 27.45
CA VAL A 132 -5.84 -8.79 26.99
C VAL A 132 -5.06 -9.08 25.71
N SER A 133 -4.91 -8.10 24.83
CA SER A 133 -4.16 -8.28 23.57
C SER A 133 -2.64 -8.26 23.80
N GLY A 134 -2.17 -7.51 24.80
CA GLY A 134 -0.75 -7.26 25.03
C GLY A 134 -0.10 -6.37 23.95
N PHE A 135 -0.92 -5.66 23.16
CA PHE A 135 -0.47 -4.71 22.15
C PHE A 135 -0.72 -3.28 22.58
N SER A 136 0.12 -2.34 22.13
CA SER A 136 -0.09 -0.93 22.41
C SER A 136 -1.29 -0.38 21.63
N ARG A 137 -2.05 0.52 22.26
CA ARG A 137 -3.04 1.33 21.53
C ARG A 137 -2.30 2.37 20.69
N SER A 138 -2.70 2.47 19.42
CA SER A 138 -2.19 3.49 18.49
C SER A 138 -3.33 4.29 17.87
N SER A 139 -2.99 5.39 17.19
CA SER A 139 -3.93 6.25 16.48
C SER A 139 -3.53 6.42 15.02
N LEU A 140 -4.49 6.82 14.18
CA LEU A 140 -4.22 7.14 12.78
C LEU A 140 -3.52 8.50 12.67
N PRO A 141 -2.57 8.66 11.72
CA PRO A 141 -2.16 7.69 10.70
C PRO A 141 -1.16 6.66 11.20
N PHE A 142 -1.10 5.49 10.55
CA PHE A 142 -0.03 4.51 10.74
C PHE A 142 0.60 4.10 9.42
N LYS A 143 1.82 3.57 9.43
CA LYS A 143 2.52 3.14 8.22
C LYS A 143 2.14 1.70 7.86
N TYR A 144 1.70 1.47 6.63
CA TYR A 144 1.42 0.15 6.07
C TYR A 144 2.01 0.06 4.67
N LEU A 145 2.77 -1.00 4.37
CA LEU A 145 3.44 -1.19 3.08
C LEU A 145 4.27 0.01 2.61
N GLY A 146 4.87 0.76 3.54
CA GLY A 146 5.70 1.90 3.20
C GLY A 146 4.98 3.24 3.04
N VAL A 147 3.65 3.29 3.15
CA VAL A 147 2.84 4.52 3.05
C VAL A 147 1.96 4.76 4.29
N PRO A 148 1.58 6.02 4.61
CA PRO A 148 0.78 6.32 5.79
C PRO A 148 -0.72 6.13 5.53
N ILE A 149 -1.36 5.13 6.14
CA ILE A 149 -2.82 4.95 6.11
C ILE A 149 -3.49 6.06 6.92
N CYS A 150 -4.31 6.86 6.25
CA CYS A 150 -4.99 8.03 6.81
C CYS A 150 -6.51 7.89 6.74
N SER A 151 -7.23 8.34 7.78
CA SER A 151 -8.70 8.45 7.74
C SER A 151 -9.21 9.66 6.94
N LYS A 152 -8.35 10.65 6.74
CA LYS A 152 -8.63 11.92 6.06
C LYS A 152 -7.70 12.08 4.85
N LYS A 153 -7.89 13.19 4.12
CA LYS A 153 -6.98 13.64 3.08
C LYS A 153 -5.54 13.66 3.58
N ILE A 154 -4.62 13.11 2.78
CA ILE A 154 -3.19 13.14 3.10
C ILE A 154 -2.68 14.59 3.11
N THR A 155 -1.89 14.92 4.13
CA THR A 155 -1.33 16.26 4.31
C THR A 155 0.03 16.38 3.64
N VAL A 156 0.46 17.62 3.37
CA VAL A 156 1.81 17.90 2.84
C VAL A 156 2.89 17.34 3.76
N ALA A 157 2.72 17.48 5.08
CA ALA A 157 3.65 16.94 6.07
C ALA A 157 3.77 15.41 5.99
N GLN A 158 2.66 14.70 5.78
CA GLN A 158 2.68 13.23 5.62
C GLN A 158 3.37 12.78 4.32
N CYS A 159 3.35 13.61 3.28
CA CYS A 159 4.11 13.39 2.05
C CYS A 159 5.60 13.75 2.17
N GLY A 160 6.04 14.38 3.27
CA GLY A 160 7.43 14.79 3.47
C GLY A 160 8.42 13.65 3.28
N HIS A 161 8.10 12.46 3.82
CA HIS A 161 8.96 11.28 3.67
C HIS A 161 9.18 10.85 2.21
N LEU A 162 8.21 11.06 1.31
CA LEU A 162 8.40 10.78 -0.12
C LEU A 162 9.45 11.73 -0.71
N VAL A 163 9.29 13.02 -0.44
CA VAL A 163 10.17 14.09 -0.91
C VAL A 163 11.59 13.91 -0.34
N ASP A 164 11.71 13.63 0.96
CA ASP A 164 12.99 13.41 1.64
C ASP A 164 13.74 12.20 1.08
N LYS A 165 13.02 11.12 0.74
CA LYS A 165 13.61 9.93 0.13
C LYS A 165 14.18 10.24 -1.26
N MET A 166 13.47 11.04 -2.05
CA MET A 166 13.96 11.49 -3.36
C MET A 166 15.21 12.38 -3.21
N ILE A 167 15.18 13.35 -2.29
CA ILE A 167 16.31 14.23 -2.00
C ILE A 167 17.53 13.44 -1.54
N THR A 168 17.34 12.47 -0.65
CA THR A 168 18.42 11.62 -0.13
C THR A 168 19.07 10.81 -1.25
N GLY A 169 18.27 10.23 -2.14
CA GLY A 169 18.79 9.54 -3.33
C GLY A 169 19.62 10.47 -4.21
N ILE A 170 19.12 11.67 -4.48
CA ILE A 170 19.85 12.68 -5.26
C ILE A 170 21.19 13.04 -4.60
N LYS A 171 21.20 13.34 -3.30
CA LYS A 171 22.44 13.70 -2.58
C LYS A 171 23.53 12.62 -2.69
N ILE A 172 23.14 11.35 -2.67
CA ILE A 172 24.07 10.22 -2.85
C ILE A 172 24.63 10.19 -4.28
N TRP A 173 23.83 10.55 -5.28
CA TRP A 173 24.23 10.55 -6.68
C TRP A 173 25.02 11.79 -7.10
N SER A 174 24.75 12.93 -6.45
CA SER A 174 25.42 14.20 -6.72
C SER A 174 26.94 14.14 -6.51
N SER A 175 27.44 13.21 -5.68
CA SER A 175 28.87 12.99 -5.47
C SER A 175 29.58 12.24 -6.61
N ARG A 176 28.83 11.72 -7.61
CA ARG A 176 29.34 10.77 -8.62
C ARG A 176 29.51 11.38 -10.02
N ASN A 177 29.54 12.70 -10.17
CA ASN A 177 29.75 13.43 -11.44
C ASN A 177 28.98 12.84 -12.64
N LEU A 178 27.64 12.77 -12.52
CA LEU A 178 26.79 12.10 -13.50
C LEU A 178 26.54 12.94 -14.76
N SER A 179 26.55 12.27 -15.92
CA SER A 179 26.12 12.87 -17.19
C SER A 179 24.62 13.23 -17.18
N TYR A 180 24.18 14.09 -18.10
CA TYR A 180 22.75 14.41 -18.26
C TYR A 180 21.92 13.15 -18.56
N THR A 181 22.39 12.28 -19.44
CA THR A 181 21.72 11.02 -19.77
C THR A 181 21.56 10.11 -18.56
N ALA A 182 22.59 9.99 -17.71
CA ALA A 182 22.50 9.22 -16.48
C ALA A 182 21.47 9.82 -15.50
N ARG A 183 21.40 11.15 -15.40
CA ARG A 183 20.39 11.83 -14.57
C ARG A 183 18.97 11.62 -15.08
N ILE A 184 18.75 11.70 -16.39
CA ILE A 184 17.45 11.38 -17.02
C ILE A 184 17.03 9.94 -16.67
N GLN A 185 17.95 8.99 -16.78
CA GLN A 185 17.68 7.60 -16.46
C GLN A 185 17.29 7.42 -14.98
N LEU A 186 18.04 8.02 -14.04
CA LEU A 186 17.75 7.94 -12.61
C LEU A 186 16.42 8.62 -12.23
N ILE A 187 16.08 9.74 -12.88
CA ILE A 187 14.78 10.38 -12.69
C ILE A 187 13.66 9.41 -13.07
N ASN A 188 13.73 8.82 -14.26
CA ASN A 188 12.68 7.92 -14.75
C ASN A 188 12.58 6.61 -13.97
N SER A 189 13.71 5.95 -13.69
CA SER A 189 13.70 4.61 -13.09
C SER A 189 13.55 4.62 -11.57
N VAL A 190 14.02 5.68 -10.88
CA VAL A 190 14.03 5.73 -9.41
C VAL A 190 13.13 6.83 -8.87
N LEU A 191 13.33 8.09 -9.27
CA LEU A 191 12.62 9.19 -8.62
C LEU A 191 11.13 9.19 -8.96
N LEU A 192 10.79 9.06 -10.24
CA LEU A 192 9.40 8.99 -10.66
C LEU A 192 8.75 7.68 -10.21
N SER A 193 9.48 6.57 -10.08
CA SER A 193 8.89 5.32 -9.56
C SER A 193 8.49 5.41 -8.08
N LEU A 194 9.23 6.16 -7.26
CA LEU A 194 8.82 6.48 -5.89
C LEU A 194 7.50 7.26 -5.85
N HIS A 195 7.36 8.29 -6.70
CA HIS A 195 6.11 9.04 -6.85
C HIS A 195 4.98 8.14 -7.34
N MET A 196 5.21 7.35 -8.39
CA MET A 196 4.20 6.47 -8.97
C MET A 196 3.62 5.48 -7.95
N TYR A 197 4.45 4.96 -7.04
CA TYR A 197 3.97 4.10 -5.96
C TYR A 197 2.97 4.82 -5.04
N TRP A 198 3.24 6.07 -4.67
CA TRP A 198 2.33 6.88 -3.85
C TRP A 198 1.10 7.34 -4.62
N ALA A 199 1.27 7.72 -5.88
CA ALA A 199 0.21 8.20 -6.75
C ALA A 199 -0.85 7.14 -7.07
N GLN A 200 -0.48 5.85 -6.99
CA GLN A 200 -1.41 4.73 -7.04
C GLN A 200 -2.34 4.66 -5.83
N ILE A 201 -1.98 5.25 -4.69
CA ILE A 201 -2.71 5.10 -3.43
C ILE A 201 -3.40 6.41 -3.02
N TYR A 202 -2.81 7.56 -3.35
CA TYR A 202 -3.30 8.87 -2.94
C TYR A 202 -3.50 9.81 -4.11
N VAL A 203 -4.53 10.64 -4.00
CA VAL A 203 -4.54 11.94 -4.69
C VAL A 203 -3.59 12.86 -3.92
N LEU A 204 -2.40 13.08 -4.46
CA LEU A 204 -1.36 13.87 -3.82
C LEU A 204 -1.71 15.37 -3.84
N PRO A 205 -1.37 16.14 -2.79
CA PRO A 205 -1.54 17.58 -2.82
C PRO A 205 -0.77 18.22 -3.98
N LYS A 206 -1.38 19.20 -4.65
CA LYS A 206 -0.74 19.90 -5.78
C LYS A 206 0.63 20.48 -5.41
N SER A 207 0.80 21.00 -4.19
CA SER A 207 2.09 21.50 -3.71
C SER A 207 3.17 20.42 -3.67
N VAL A 208 2.83 19.20 -3.23
CA VAL A 208 3.76 18.06 -3.20
C VAL A 208 4.17 17.67 -4.63
N LEU A 209 3.21 17.64 -5.57
CA LEU A 209 3.50 17.37 -6.98
C LEU A 209 4.44 18.43 -7.58
N GLN A 210 4.22 19.70 -7.24
CA GLN A 210 5.10 20.81 -7.63
C GLN A 210 6.50 20.68 -7.03
N ASP A 211 6.61 20.24 -5.77
CA ASP A 211 7.90 20.02 -5.12
C ASP A 211 8.67 18.86 -5.77
N ILE A 212 7.99 17.76 -6.11
CA ILE A 212 8.59 16.64 -6.87
C ILE A 212 9.13 17.15 -8.22
N VAL A 213 8.32 17.91 -8.97
CA VAL A 213 8.76 18.52 -10.25
C VAL A 213 9.98 19.42 -10.04
N ARG A 214 9.98 20.26 -8.98
CA ARG A 214 11.10 21.15 -8.66
C ARG A 214 12.38 20.38 -8.39
N ILE A 215 12.31 19.29 -7.63
CA ILE A 215 13.45 18.44 -7.28
C ILE A 215 13.99 17.72 -8.52
N CYS A 216 13.11 17.13 -9.35
CA CYS A 216 13.51 16.48 -10.59
C CYS A 216 14.16 17.48 -11.56
N ARG A 217 13.64 18.71 -11.65
CA ARG A 217 14.23 19.79 -12.46
C ARG A 217 15.60 20.21 -11.96
N ALA A 218 15.73 20.45 -10.66
CA ALA A 218 17.00 20.82 -10.04
C ALA A 218 18.06 19.73 -10.28
N PHE A 219 17.68 18.47 -10.15
CA PHE A 219 18.60 17.36 -10.38
C PHE A 219 18.97 17.23 -11.86
N LEU A 220 17.99 17.27 -12.77
CA LEU A 220 18.23 17.16 -14.20
C LEU A 220 19.25 18.20 -14.69
N TRP A 221 19.09 19.46 -14.28
CA TRP A 221 19.91 20.56 -14.80
C TRP A 221 21.16 20.81 -13.95
N GLY A 222 20.99 20.96 -12.64
CA GLY A 222 22.08 21.31 -11.72
C GLY A 222 22.78 20.13 -11.06
N GLY A 223 22.26 18.91 -11.17
CA GLY A 223 22.83 17.72 -10.54
C GLY A 223 22.66 17.71 -9.01
N GLN A 224 21.83 18.60 -8.46
CA GLN A 224 21.59 18.79 -7.04
C GLN A 224 20.10 18.71 -6.73
N ALA A 225 19.74 18.43 -5.48
CA ALA A 225 18.33 18.32 -5.07
C ALA A 225 17.58 19.66 -5.10
N PHE A 226 18.32 20.77 -5.00
CA PHE A 226 17.79 22.12 -4.98
C PHE A 226 18.57 22.99 -5.97
N SER A 227 17.87 23.90 -6.63
CA SER A 227 18.45 24.88 -7.56
C SER A 227 17.71 26.20 -7.43
N GLN A 228 18.46 27.30 -7.38
CA GLN A 228 17.92 28.65 -7.53
C GLN A 228 17.96 29.12 -8.99
N LYS A 229 18.65 28.38 -9.88
CA LYS A 229 18.74 28.71 -11.30
C LYS A 229 17.46 28.28 -12.03
N PRO A 230 16.92 29.11 -12.93
CA PRO A 230 15.82 28.71 -13.80
C PRO A 230 16.27 27.54 -14.68
N SER A 231 15.33 26.65 -14.99
CA SER A 231 15.57 25.56 -15.93
C SER A 231 15.73 26.09 -17.35
N ASN A 232 16.51 25.39 -18.17
CA ASN A 232 16.66 25.74 -19.59
C ASN A 232 15.39 25.44 -20.42
N ILE A 233 14.57 24.48 -19.98
CA ILE A 233 13.39 24.00 -20.72
C ILE A 233 12.19 23.91 -19.78
N ALA A 234 11.02 24.32 -20.28
CA ALA A 234 9.74 24.18 -19.60
C ALA A 234 9.42 22.68 -19.34
N TRP A 235 8.88 22.36 -18.16
CA TRP A 235 8.79 20.96 -17.72
C TRP A 235 7.78 20.13 -18.53
N ASP A 236 6.69 20.76 -18.94
CA ASP A 236 5.71 20.24 -19.88
C ASP A 236 6.37 19.74 -21.18
N LYS A 237 7.27 20.53 -21.77
CA LYS A 237 8.05 20.11 -22.96
C LYS A 237 8.98 18.95 -22.66
N VAL A 238 9.61 18.94 -21.48
CA VAL A 238 10.46 17.82 -21.04
C VAL A 238 9.66 16.54 -20.86
N CYS A 239 8.39 16.66 -20.45
CA CYS A 239 7.47 15.55 -20.28
C CYS A 239 6.89 14.98 -21.59
N CYS A 240 7.05 15.67 -22.72
CA CYS A 240 6.67 15.13 -24.01
C CYS A 240 7.46 13.85 -24.33
N ASP A 241 6.89 13.02 -25.20
CA ASP A 241 7.58 11.83 -25.70
C ASP A 241 8.84 12.21 -26.48
N LYS A 242 9.80 11.28 -26.54
CA LYS A 242 11.03 11.47 -27.32
C LYS A 242 10.78 11.66 -28.81
N GLN A 243 9.64 11.20 -29.32
CA GLN A 243 9.20 11.41 -30.70
C GLN A 243 8.71 12.84 -30.96
N HIS A 244 8.31 13.55 -29.90
CA HIS A 244 7.82 14.93 -29.91
C HIS A 244 8.82 15.86 -29.20
N ASP A 245 10.12 15.61 -29.40
CA ASP A 245 11.24 16.41 -28.87
C ASP A 245 11.33 16.53 -27.33
N GLY A 246 10.63 15.68 -26.58
CA GLY A 246 10.72 15.64 -25.12
C GLY A 246 11.73 14.60 -24.59
N LEU A 247 11.85 14.50 -23.27
CA LEU A 247 12.73 13.51 -22.61
C LEU A 247 11.98 12.26 -22.16
N GLY A 248 10.68 12.16 -22.45
CA GLY A 248 9.82 11.03 -22.07
C GLY A 248 9.56 10.97 -20.56
N PHE A 249 9.59 12.11 -19.86
CA PHE A 249 9.23 12.16 -18.44
C PHE A 249 7.72 12.10 -18.26
N ARG A 250 7.27 11.29 -17.31
CA ARG A 250 5.86 11.24 -16.94
C ARG A 250 5.44 12.53 -16.23
N ASP A 251 4.42 13.21 -16.76
CA ASP A 251 3.79 14.34 -16.06
C ASP A 251 3.16 13.83 -14.75
N VAL A 252 3.70 14.24 -13.61
CA VAL A 252 3.31 13.72 -12.31
C VAL A 252 1.87 14.07 -11.91
N VAL A 253 1.32 15.17 -12.45
CA VAL A 253 -0.05 15.61 -12.20
C VAL A 253 -1.02 14.75 -13.02
N LEU A 254 -0.77 14.63 -14.32
CA LEU A 254 -1.58 13.79 -15.21
C LEU A 254 -1.52 12.32 -14.78
N TRP A 255 -0.34 11.82 -14.43
CA TRP A 255 -0.19 10.44 -13.98
C TRP A 255 -0.86 10.19 -12.62
N ASN A 256 -0.89 11.16 -11.70
CA ASN A 256 -1.65 10.96 -10.46
C ASN A 256 -3.15 10.87 -10.74
N LEU A 257 -3.68 11.70 -11.66
CA LEU A 257 -5.08 11.57 -12.09
C LEU A 257 -5.34 10.22 -12.78
N ALA A 258 -4.45 9.80 -13.68
CA ALA A 258 -4.55 8.51 -14.36
C ALA A 258 -4.52 7.34 -13.38
N PHE A 259 -3.61 7.32 -12.40
CA PHE A 259 -3.60 6.25 -11.40
C PHE A 259 -4.89 6.15 -10.58
N ILE A 260 -5.53 7.28 -10.29
CA ILE A 260 -6.83 7.27 -9.62
C ILE A 260 -7.93 6.84 -10.60
N GLY A 261 -7.81 7.22 -11.87
CA GLY A 261 -8.64 6.74 -12.97
C GLY A 261 -8.60 5.23 -13.16
N LYS A 262 -7.49 4.55 -12.80
CA LYS A 262 -7.39 3.09 -12.80
C LYS A 262 -8.49 2.45 -11.94
N TYR A 263 -8.83 3.06 -10.81
CA TYR A 263 -9.92 2.58 -9.95
C TYR A 263 -11.30 2.80 -10.58
N VAL A 264 -11.48 3.89 -11.32
CA VAL A 264 -12.71 4.14 -12.09
C VAL A 264 -12.88 3.07 -13.16
N TRP A 265 -11.82 2.80 -13.92
CA TRP A 265 -11.81 1.74 -14.93
C TRP A 265 -12.04 0.36 -14.33
N ALA A 266 -11.40 0.07 -13.19
CA ALA A 266 -11.58 -1.21 -12.51
C ALA A 266 -13.04 -1.45 -12.07
N LEU A 267 -13.75 -0.40 -11.66
CA LEU A 267 -15.19 -0.44 -11.33
C LEU A 267 -16.06 -0.64 -12.58
N VAL A 268 -15.74 0.04 -13.68
CA VAL A 268 -16.43 -0.13 -14.98
C VAL A 268 -16.31 -1.58 -15.46
N LYS A 269 -15.09 -2.12 -15.45
CA LYS A 269 -14.79 -3.50 -15.85
C LYS A 269 -15.27 -4.56 -14.86
N LYS A 270 -15.84 -4.15 -13.71
CA LYS A 270 -16.31 -5.04 -12.62
C LYS A 270 -15.26 -6.09 -12.24
N HIS A 271 -13.99 -5.70 -12.10
CA HIS A 271 -12.93 -6.65 -11.74
C HIS A 271 -13.27 -7.38 -10.44
N GLU A 272 -13.00 -8.69 -10.41
CA GLU A 272 -13.18 -9.48 -9.19
C GLU A 272 -12.01 -9.27 -8.23
N ASN A 273 -12.09 -8.24 -7.39
CA ASN A 273 -11.15 -8.07 -6.27
C ASN A 273 -11.87 -7.62 -4.99
N ILE A 274 -11.20 -7.78 -3.85
CA ILE A 274 -11.76 -7.49 -2.52
C ILE A 274 -12.19 -6.03 -2.39
N TRP A 275 -11.40 -5.10 -2.97
CA TRP A 275 -11.71 -3.67 -2.90
C TRP A 275 -13.00 -3.33 -3.66
N ILE A 276 -13.22 -3.88 -4.86
CA ILE A 276 -14.45 -3.67 -5.63
C ILE A 276 -15.63 -4.29 -4.90
N LYS A 277 -15.52 -5.55 -4.43
CA LYS A 277 -16.56 -6.20 -3.63
C LYS A 277 -16.96 -5.35 -2.42
N TRP A 278 -15.96 -4.78 -1.73
CA TRP A 278 -16.17 -3.90 -0.58
C TRP A 278 -16.85 -2.57 -0.96
N ILE A 279 -16.37 -1.90 -2.00
CA ILE A 279 -16.95 -0.64 -2.49
C ILE A 279 -18.39 -0.84 -2.94
N THR A 280 -18.67 -1.93 -3.66
CA THR A 280 -20.02 -2.24 -4.12
C THR A 280 -20.95 -2.47 -2.94
N SER A 281 -20.56 -3.25 -1.94
CA SER A 281 -21.40 -3.45 -0.73
C SER A 281 -21.59 -2.17 0.08
N VAL A 282 -20.54 -1.37 0.28
CA VAL A 282 -20.57 -0.25 1.23
C VAL A 282 -21.15 1.03 0.63
N TYR A 283 -20.80 1.34 -0.63
CA TYR A 283 -21.16 2.62 -1.25
C TYR A 283 -22.16 2.47 -2.38
N LEU A 284 -21.94 1.58 -3.34
CA LEU A 284 -22.81 1.50 -4.53
C LEU A 284 -24.16 0.87 -4.18
N LYS A 285 -24.16 -0.21 -3.39
CA LYS A 285 -25.32 -1.08 -3.15
C LYS A 285 -25.95 -1.48 -4.48
N ASP A 286 -27.19 -1.08 -4.71
CA ASP A 286 -27.95 -1.33 -5.95
C ASP A 286 -27.79 -0.20 -6.99
N GLY A 287 -26.94 0.79 -6.71
CA GLY A 287 -26.71 1.93 -7.58
C GLY A 287 -25.73 1.63 -8.72
N GLU A 288 -26.06 2.12 -9.91
CA GLU A 288 -25.19 2.03 -11.09
C GLU A 288 -23.95 2.92 -10.95
N TRP A 289 -22.77 2.33 -11.11
CA TRP A 289 -21.49 3.04 -10.89
C TRP A 289 -21.36 4.31 -11.74
N TRP A 290 -21.75 4.23 -13.01
CA TRP A 290 -21.52 5.31 -13.94
C TRP A 290 -22.29 6.57 -13.56
N ASP A 291 -23.50 6.44 -13.03
CA ASP A 291 -24.36 7.56 -12.64
C ASP A 291 -24.37 7.84 -11.13
N TYR A 292 -23.71 6.98 -10.34
CA TYR A 292 -23.59 7.14 -8.89
C TYR A 292 -23.00 8.50 -8.49
N GLN A 293 -23.65 9.16 -7.54
CA GLN A 293 -23.15 10.39 -6.90
C GLN A 293 -22.92 10.15 -5.40
N PRO A 294 -21.73 10.51 -4.86
CA PRO A 294 -21.42 10.26 -3.46
C PRO A 294 -22.12 11.25 -2.53
N SER A 295 -22.65 10.78 -1.41
CA SER A 295 -23.14 11.66 -0.34
C SER A 295 -21.99 12.38 0.38
N SER A 296 -22.30 13.49 1.05
CA SER A 296 -21.32 14.29 1.80
C SER A 296 -20.68 13.53 2.97
N SER A 297 -21.35 12.51 3.50
CA SER A 297 -20.89 11.66 4.61
C SER A 297 -19.94 10.54 4.18
N THR A 298 -19.74 10.33 2.87
CA THR A 298 -18.78 9.34 2.37
C THR A 298 -17.33 9.74 2.60
N SER A 299 -16.43 8.74 2.60
CA SER A 299 -15.01 8.99 2.81
C SER A 299 -14.46 9.96 1.78
N TRP A 300 -13.50 10.79 2.20
CA TRP A 300 -12.87 11.76 1.30
C TRP A 300 -12.26 11.08 0.07
N TYR A 301 -11.60 9.94 0.28
CA TYR A 301 -10.96 9.17 -0.80
C TYR A 301 -11.98 8.68 -1.84
N TRP A 302 -13.11 8.13 -1.39
CA TRP A 302 -14.17 7.68 -2.30
C TRP A 302 -14.74 8.82 -3.14
N ARG A 303 -14.94 9.99 -2.52
CA ARG A 303 -15.36 11.20 -3.24
C ARG A 303 -14.35 11.61 -4.31
N GLN A 304 -13.05 11.48 -4.06
CA GLN A 304 -12.05 11.81 -5.07
C GLN A 304 -12.05 10.84 -6.27
N ILE A 305 -12.34 9.55 -6.05
CA ILE A 305 -12.53 8.61 -7.15
C ILE A 305 -13.76 9.03 -7.98
N CYS A 306 -14.87 9.41 -7.33
CA CYS A 306 -16.06 9.90 -8.04
C CYS A 306 -15.79 11.20 -8.81
N VAL A 307 -15.06 12.17 -8.23
CA VAL A 307 -14.63 13.38 -8.94
C VAL A 307 -13.73 13.02 -10.14
N THR A 308 -12.88 12.01 -10.00
CA THR A 308 -12.04 11.53 -11.11
C THR A 308 -12.88 10.88 -12.20
N LYS A 309 -13.93 10.12 -11.85
CA LYS A 309 -14.92 9.59 -12.80
C LYS A 309 -15.53 10.71 -13.63
N GLU A 310 -16.01 11.79 -13.00
CA GLU A 310 -16.62 12.93 -13.72
C GLU A 310 -15.63 13.64 -14.64
N LYS A 311 -14.34 13.70 -14.28
CA LYS A 311 -13.30 14.21 -15.18
C LYS A 311 -13.06 13.28 -16.37
N LEU A 312 -13.02 11.97 -16.15
CA LEU A 312 -12.82 10.99 -17.23
C LEU A 312 -13.99 10.96 -18.20
N LYS A 313 -15.22 11.21 -17.74
CA LYS A 313 -16.41 11.35 -18.60
C LYS A 313 -16.29 12.45 -19.66
N GLN A 314 -15.40 13.44 -19.47
CA GLN A 314 -15.15 14.49 -20.46
C GLN A 314 -14.34 13.98 -21.66
N PHE A 315 -13.67 12.83 -21.52
CA PHE A 315 -12.75 12.28 -22.52
C PHE A 315 -13.16 10.88 -23.00
N PHE A 316 -13.87 10.11 -22.17
CA PHE A 316 -14.23 8.72 -22.44
C PHE A 316 -15.72 8.47 -22.16
N THR A 317 -16.37 7.74 -23.07
CA THR A 317 -17.68 7.16 -22.84
C THR A 317 -17.58 5.87 -22.01
N LEU A 318 -18.70 5.37 -21.49
CA LEU A 318 -18.73 4.08 -20.80
C LEU A 318 -18.25 2.93 -21.72
N PRO A 319 -18.76 2.79 -22.96
CA PRO A 319 -18.24 1.80 -23.90
C PRO A 319 -16.74 1.89 -24.18
N ASP A 320 -16.16 3.10 -24.21
CA ASP A 320 -14.70 3.25 -24.42
C ASP A 320 -13.90 2.61 -23.28
N LEU A 321 -14.31 2.85 -22.03
CA LEU A 321 -13.66 2.27 -20.86
C LEU A 321 -13.93 0.76 -20.74
N GLU A 322 -15.12 0.31 -21.12
CA GLU A 322 -15.47 -1.13 -21.19
C GLU A 322 -14.72 -1.85 -22.31
N GLY A 323 -14.40 -1.18 -23.42
CA GLY A 323 -13.63 -1.75 -24.53
C GLY A 323 -12.11 -1.78 -24.29
N MET A 324 -11.61 -0.95 -23.39
CA MET A 324 -10.19 -0.83 -23.09
C MET A 324 -9.61 -2.15 -22.55
N ALA A 325 -8.64 -2.74 -23.28
CA ALA A 325 -8.03 -4.02 -22.91
C ALA A 325 -7.14 -3.93 -21.67
N HIS A 326 -6.41 -2.82 -21.55
CA HIS A 326 -5.49 -2.54 -20.45
C HIS A 326 -5.59 -1.06 -20.06
N TYR A 327 -5.45 -0.79 -18.77
CA TYR A 327 -5.38 0.57 -18.24
C TYR A 327 -3.98 1.16 -18.31
#